data_AF-A0A4R6JSH6-F1
#
_entry.id   AF-A0A4R6JSH6-F1
#
_cell.length_a   1.000
_cell.length_b   1.000
_cell.length_c   1.000
_cell.angle_alpha   90.00
_cell.angle_beta   90.00
_cell.angle_gamma   90.00
#
_symmetry.space_group_name_H-M   'P 1'
#
loop_
_entity.id
_entity.type
_entity.pdbx_description
1 polymer ?
#
loop_
_entity_poly.entity_id
_entity_poly.type
_entity_poly.pdbx_seq_one_letter_code
_entity_poly.pdbx_strand_id
1 'polypeptide(L)'
;MSTNRMRKSPEQLWLERTFLLRHRICAEIGADLRSCAAIPVDVPGKSLFGDLAERAIGLSLCDEAPYQDLFRVLGGDRAARLLRSAGYEADESREDTGQTSWQRSDTTPSPLRLFLTAYRLAQANQLLNPQGGEQPDPRTIARLLGRHPQALPFRRGDAKFQWLGFRDLWASYSASFQAALRSYGNATAQVALLGGRRCADLLIGTTVLEVKSGRLDDDRYLAQLIDQMISYTLLAHYDGHPATHVAAYAMRYQRLLRFEGESFLNRLAGRRINIDTASAEFAALISGGRREAT
;
A
#
# COMPACT_ATOMS: atom_id res chain seq x y z
N MET A 1 -22.77 -10.65 -28.65
CA MET A 1 -21.58 -10.34 -27.84
C MET A 1 -21.59 -8.86 -27.53
N SER A 2 -22.13 -8.48 -26.38
CA SER A 2 -22.18 -7.07 -25.97
C SER A 2 -20.80 -6.68 -25.46
N THR A 3 -20.06 -5.89 -26.25
CA THR A 3 -18.83 -5.25 -25.79
C THR A 3 -19.23 -4.20 -24.77
N ASN A 4 -19.26 -4.62 -23.50
CA ASN A 4 -19.47 -3.73 -22.37
C ASN A 4 -18.24 -2.81 -22.28
N ARG A 5 -18.20 -1.75 -23.10
CA ARG A 5 -17.22 -0.67 -23.01
C ARG A 5 -17.48 0.01 -21.67
N MET A 6 -16.75 -0.40 -20.63
CA MET A 6 -16.72 0.34 -19.38
C MET A 6 -16.36 1.78 -19.72
N ARG A 7 -17.29 2.70 -19.43
CA ARG A 7 -17.10 4.13 -19.65
C ARG A 7 -15.94 4.56 -18.76
N LYS A 8 -14.90 5.13 -19.35
CA LYS A 8 -13.75 5.65 -18.60
C LYS A 8 -14.24 6.75 -17.67
N SER A 9 -13.74 6.77 -16.44
CA SER A 9 -14.07 7.81 -15.49
C SER A 9 -13.45 9.16 -15.91
N PRO A 10 -13.99 10.30 -15.45
CA PRO A 10 -13.46 11.62 -15.79
C PRO A 10 -11.96 11.75 -15.49
N GLU A 11 -11.50 11.20 -14.37
CA GLU A 11 -10.09 11.20 -14.01
C GLU A 11 -9.23 10.33 -14.95
N GLN A 12 -9.72 9.19 -15.43
CA GLN A 12 -9.01 8.36 -16.41
C GLN A 12 -8.87 9.08 -17.75
N LEU A 13 -9.92 9.76 -18.21
CA LEU A 13 -9.90 10.56 -19.43
C LEU A 13 -8.93 11.73 -19.32
N TRP A 14 -8.88 12.38 -18.15
CA TRP A 14 -7.93 13.46 -17.90
C TRP A 14 -6.49 12.96 -17.90
N LEU A 15 -6.19 11.84 -17.23
CA LEU A 15 -4.85 11.24 -17.25
C LEU A 15 -4.38 10.91 -18.69
N GLU A 16 -5.29 10.42 -19.54
CA GLU A 16 -5.03 10.16 -20.96
C GLU A 16 -4.67 11.37 -21.78
N ARG A 17 -5.34 12.48 -21.52
CA ARG A 17 -5.09 13.73 -22.24
C ARG A 17 -3.84 14.46 -21.72
N THR A 18 -3.57 14.39 -20.43
CA THR A 18 -2.50 15.15 -19.78
C THR A 18 -1.15 14.46 -19.92
N PHE A 19 -1.11 13.13 -19.83
CA PHE A 19 0.12 12.35 -19.81
C PHE A 19 0.24 11.45 -21.05
N LEU A 20 0.53 12.09 -22.19
CA LEU A 20 0.55 11.46 -23.52
C LEU A 20 1.67 10.43 -23.70
N LEU A 21 2.77 10.55 -22.95
CA LEU A 21 3.94 9.67 -23.05
C LEU A 21 3.95 8.53 -22.03
N ARG A 22 2.84 8.30 -21.30
CA ARG A 22 2.71 7.17 -20.33
C ARG A 22 3.12 5.83 -20.92
N HIS A 23 2.68 5.56 -22.15
CA HIS A 23 3.00 4.31 -22.85
C HIS A 23 4.51 4.07 -23.00
N ARG A 24 5.32 5.12 -23.19
CA ARG A 24 6.78 4.99 -23.30
C ARG A 24 7.40 4.57 -21.98
N ILE A 25 6.97 5.21 -20.89
CA ILE A 25 7.45 4.86 -19.54
C ILE A 25 7.01 3.46 -19.13
N CYS A 26 5.77 3.07 -19.46
CA CYS A 26 5.32 1.69 -19.27
C CYS A 26 6.21 0.70 -20.04
N ALA A 27 6.55 1.00 -21.29
CA ALA A 27 7.40 0.12 -22.11
C ALA A 27 8.83 0.00 -21.54
N GLU A 28 9.42 1.11 -21.10
CA GLU A 28 10.75 1.14 -20.48
C GLU A 28 10.78 0.33 -19.17
N ILE A 29 9.85 0.59 -18.25
CA ILE A 29 9.75 -0.15 -17.00
C ILE A 29 9.45 -1.62 -17.29
N GLY A 30 8.54 -1.92 -18.22
CA GLY A 30 8.24 -3.29 -18.62
C GLY A 30 9.46 -4.02 -19.17
N ALA A 31 10.32 -3.34 -19.94
CA ALA A 31 11.57 -3.92 -20.43
C ALA A 31 12.55 -4.21 -19.28
N ASP A 32 12.73 -3.28 -18.33
CA ASP A 32 13.54 -3.50 -17.12
C ASP A 32 13.02 -4.69 -16.32
N LEU A 33 11.73 -4.72 -15.99
CA LEU A 33 11.14 -5.82 -15.21
C LEU A 33 11.24 -7.17 -15.92
N ARG A 34 11.09 -7.23 -17.24
CA ARG A 34 11.26 -8.48 -18.02
C ARG A 34 12.71 -8.97 -18.07
N SER A 35 13.69 -8.08 -17.87
CA SER A 35 15.10 -8.47 -17.77
C SER A 35 15.46 -9.11 -16.41
N CYS A 36 14.55 -9.03 -15.43
CA CYS A 36 14.75 -9.54 -14.08
C CYS A 36 14.34 -11.01 -13.95
N ALA A 37 15.08 -11.77 -13.15
CA ALA A 37 14.64 -13.09 -12.69
C ALA A 37 13.51 -12.91 -11.65
N ALA A 38 12.26 -13.06 -12.10
CA ALA A 38 11.09 -12.93 -11.24
C ALA A 38 10.99 -14.09 -10.24
N ILE A 39 10.75 -13.78 -8.96
CA ILE A 39 10.52 -14.80 -7.92
C ILE A 39 9.21 -15.54 -8.24
N PRO A 40 9.21 -16.88 -8.34
CA PRO A 40 8.04 -17.65 -8.77
C PRO A 40 7.05 -17.82 -7.62
N VAL A 41 6.30 -16.75 -7.32
CA VAL A 41 5.22 -16.79 -6.33
C VAL A 41 3.86 -16.90 -7.04
N ASP A 42 3.16 -18.01 -6.79
CA ASP A 42 1.75 -18.18 -7.13
C ASP A 42 1.01 -18.73 -5.92
N VAL A 43 0.36 -17.84 -5.18
CA VAL A 43 -0.39 -18.16 -3.96
C VAL A 43 -1.89 -17.92 -4.18
N PRO A 44 -2.77 -18.75 -3.58
CA PRO A 44 -4.21 -18.52 -3.64
C PRO A 44 -4.56 -17.19 -2.97
N GLY A 45 -5.56 -16.46 -3.46
CA GLY A 45 -5.97 -15.18 -2.85
C GLY A 45 -4.92 -14.07 -3.02
N LYS A 46 -4.58 -13.74 -4.27
CA LYS A 46 -3.55 -12.74 -4.62
C LYS A 46 -3.73 -11.38 -3.95
N SER A 47 -4.98 -10.92 -3.77
CA SER A 47 -5.28 -9.68 -3.04
C SER A 47 -4.88 -9.75 -1.57
N LEU A 48 -5.18 -10.86 -0.88
CA LEU A 48 -4.79 -11.07 0.52
C LEU A 48 -3.26 -11.07 0.66
N PHE A 49 -2.57 -11.71 -0.28
CA PHE A 49 -1.11 -11.75 -0.27
C PHE A 49 -0.47 -10.39 -0.55
N GLY A 50 -1.09 -9.57 -1.41
CA GLY A 50 -0.75 -8.16 -1.59
C GLY A 50 -0.79 -7.39 -0.28
N ASP A 51 -1.96 -7.39 0.38
CA ASP A 51 -2.19 -6.71 1.66
C ASP A 51 -1.21 -7.19 2.74
N LEU A 52 -0.98 -8.50 2.82
CA LEU A 52 -0.01 -9.11 3.73
C LEU A 52 1.39 -8.55 3.51
N ALA A 53 1.87 -8.50 2.27
CA ALA A 53 3.23 -8.10 1.96
C ALA A 53 3.47 -6.62 2.26
N GLU A 54 2.51 -5.76 1.89
CA GLU A 54 2.50 -4.34 2.22
C GLU A 54 2.54 -4.12 3.74
N ARG A 55 1.65 -4.78 4.50
CA ARG A 55 1.62 -4.68 5.97
C ARG A 55 2.90 -5.15 6.64
N ALA A 56 3.51 -6.21 6.15
CA ALA A 56 4.78 -6.69 6.69
C ALA A 56 5.90 -5.66 6.47
N ILE A 57 5.94 -5.01 5.32
CA ILE A 57 6.90 -3.93 5.03
C ILE A 57 6.62 -2.74 5.94
N GLY A 58 5.38 -2.27 6.05
CA GLY A 58 5.05 -1.15 6.95
C GLY A 58 5.38 -1.45 8.40
N LEU A 59 5.03 -2.64 8.91
CA LEU A 59 5.43 -3.09 10.24
C LEU A 59 6.95 -3.16 10.41
N SER A 60 7.73 -3.34 9.35
CA SER A 60 9.19 -3.42 9.39
C SER A 60 9.88 -2.06 9.33
N LEU A 61 9.24 -1.06 8.72
CA LEU A 61 9.83 0.25 8.47
C LEU A 61 9.37 1.33 9.45
N CYS A 62 8.16 1.26 9.99
CA CYS A 62 7.63 2.30 10.88
C CYS A 62 8.23 2.19 12.28
N ASP A 63 8.55 3.33 12.88
CA ASP A 63 8.99 3.42 14.28
C ASP A 63 7.78 3.41 15.22
N GLU A 64 6.70 4.11 14.85
CA GLU A 64 5.42 4.00 15.54
C GLU A 64 4.57 2.88 14.93
N ALA A 65 3.77 2.20 15.75
CA ALA A 65 2.94 1.11 15.27
C ALA A 65 1.97 1.57 14.14
N PRO A 66 2.10 1.01 12.92
CA PRO A 66 1.22 1.35 11.81
C PRO A 66 -0.14 0.65 11.91
N TYR A 67 -1.08 0.99 11.03
CA TYR A 67 -2.37 0.28 10.89
C TYR A 67 -3.25 0.27 12.15
N GLN A 68 -3.24 1.38 12.91
CA GLN A 68 -3.96 1.50 14.19
C GLN A 68 -5.43 1.11 14.11
N ASP A 69 -6.12 1.44 13.01
CA ASP A 69 -7.52 1.07 12.81
C ASP A 69 -7.73 -0.44 12.74
N LEU A 70 -6.82 -1.17 12.09
CA LEU A 70 -6.88 -2.63 12.02
C LEU A 70 -6.60 -3.26 13.38
N PHE A 71 -5.63 -2.74 14.13
CA PHE A 71 -5.34 -3.19 15.48
C PHE A 71 -6.52 -2.93 16.43
N ARG A 72 -7.19 -1.78 16.32
CA ARG A 72 -8.38 -1.46 17.10
C ARG A 72 -9.50 -2.48 16.89
N VAL A 73 -9.68 -2.93 15.64
CA VAL A 73 -10.68 -3.95 15.28
C VAL A 73 -10.36 -5.33 15.85
N LEU A 74 -9.08 -5.67 16.03
CA LEU A 74 -8.65 -6.94 16.62
C LEU A 74 -8.84 -6.99 18.15
N GLY A 75 -8.99 -5.83 18.82
CA GLY A 75 -9.19 -5.70 20.27
C GLY A 75 -7.88 -5.66 21.08
N GLY A 76 -7.92 -5.02 22.26
CA GLY A 76 -6.74 -4.63 23.05
C GLY A 76 -5.72 -5.74 23.29
N ASP A 77 -6.10 -6.83 23.95
CA ASP A 77 -5.16 -7.92 24.28
C ASP A 77 -4.54 -8.59 23.05
N ARG A 78 -5.34 -8.77 21.99
CA ARG A 78 -4.87 -9.42 20.76
C ARG A 78 -3.96 -8.49 19.99
N ALA A 79 -4.35 -7.22 19.85
CA ALA A 79 -3.53 -6.19 19.23
C ALA A 79 -2.18 -6.08 19.94
N ALA A 80 -2.18 -5.99 21.27
CA ALA A 80 -0.96 -5.90 22.08
C ALA A 80 -0.02 -7.10 21.87
N ARG A 81 -0.56 -8.33 21.81
CA ARG A 81 0.26 -9.53 21.53
C ARG A 81 0.86 -9.52 20.13
N LEU A 82 0.10 -9.06 19.13
CA LEU A 82 0.56 -8.97 17.75
C LEU A 82 1.62 -7.87 17.58
N LEU A 83 1.42 -6.71 18.20
CA LEU A 83 2.38 -5.62 18.22
C LEU A 83 3.72 -6.04 18.85
N ARG A 84 3.68 -6.67 20.03
CA ARG A 84 4.88 -7.27 20.65
C ARG A 84 5.54 -8.31 19.75
N SER A 85 4.76 -9.14 19.07
CA SER A 85 5.30 -10.15 18.13
C SER A 85 6.00 -9.49 16.93
N ALA A 86 5.50 -8.33 16.49
CA ALA A 86 6.10 -7.51 15.44
C ALA A 86 7.22 -6.58 15.94
N GLY A 87 7.63 -6.69 17.20
CA GLY A 87 8.75 -5.94 17.76
C GLY A 87 8.41 -4.54 18.27
N TYR A 88 7.16 -4.29 18.65
CA TYR A 88 6.73 -3.03 19.24
C TYR A 88 6.48 -3.20 20.75
N GLU A 89 6.80 -2.15 21.51
CA GLU A 89 6.58 -2.05 22.96
C GLU A 89 5.65 -0.89 23.27
N ALA A 90 4.88 -1.03 24.34
CA ALA A 90 4.01 0.03 24.80
C ALA A 90 4.85 1.12 25.47
N ASP A 91 4.64 2.36 25.08
CA ASP A 91 5.24 3.51 25.73
C ASP A 91 4.34 3.92 26.91
N GLU A 92 4.70 3.46 28.10
CA GLU A 92 4.01 3.73 29.37
C GLU A 92 4.22 5.19 29.85
N SER A 93 5.10 5.97 29.21
CA SER A 93 5.35 7.36 29.60
C SER A 93 4.28 8.36 29.09
N ARG A 94 3.34 7.92 28.25
CA ARG A 94 2.30 8.74 27.59
C ARG A 94 0.87 8.51 28.12
N GLU A 95 0.71 8.04 29.35
CA GLU A 95 -0.59 7.68 29.95
C GLU A 95 -1.62 8.84 30.01
N ASP A 96 -1.19 10.11 30.00
CA ASP A 96 -2.06 11.29 30.15
C ASP A 96 -3.11 11.48 29.03
N THR A 97 -3.00 10.75 27.92
CA THR A 97 -3.95 10.86 26.78
C THR A 97 -4.93 9.70 26.64
N GLY A 98 -4.82 8.67 27.50
CA GLY A 98 -5.69 7.48 27.44
C GLY A 98 -5.49 6.60 26.20
N GLN A 99 -4.47 6.86 25.38
CA GLN A 99 -4.12 6.07 24.20
C GLN A 99 -2.70 5.55 24.32
N THR A 100 -2.54 4.23 24.50
CA THR A 100 -1.23 3.58 24.54
C THR A 100 -0.50 3.82 23.22
N SER A 101 0.59 4.58 23.25
CA SER A 101 1.50 4.72 22.11
C SER A 101 2.37 3.47 22.03
N TRP A 102 2.65 2.99 20.82
CA TRP A 102 3.46 1.80 20.59
C TRP A 102 4.66 2.16 19.72
N GLN A 103 5.85 1.90 20.24
CA GLN A 103 7.13 2.26 19.62
C GLN A 103 7.92 1.00 19.26
N ARG A 104 8.71 1.09 18.21
CA ARG A 104 9.59 0.03 17.75
C ARG A 104 10.67 -0.23 18.80
N SER A 105 10.76 -1.46 19.28
CA SER A 105 11.89 -1.92 20.10
C SER A 105 13.13 -2.15 19.23
N ASP A 106 14.30 -2.16 19.86
CA ASP A 106 15.57 -2.53 19.20
C ASP A 106 15.61 -4.00 18.76
N THR A 107 14.65 -4.83 19.22
CA THR A 107 14.60 -6.24 18.88
C THR A 107 14.07 -6.41 17.46
N THR A 108 14.88 -7.02 16.59
CA THR A 108 14.44 -7.38 15.23
C THR A 108 13.50 -8.59 15.30
N PRO A 109 12.21 -8.46 14.91
CA PRO A 109 11.28 -9.58 14.91
C PRO A 109 11.65 -10.61 13.83
N SER A 110 11.45 -11.89 14.11
CA SER A 110 11.68 -12.92 13.10
C SER A 110 10.68 -12.79 11.94
N PRO A 111 11.05 -13.17 10.70
CA PRO A 111 10.16 -13.09 9.53
C PRO A 111 8.82 -13.81 9.74
N LEU A 112 8.81 -14.92 10.48
CA LEU A 112 7.59 -15.66 10.79
C LEU A 112 6.63 -14.85 11.68
N ARG A 113 7.15 -14.10 12.67
CA ARG A 113 6.30 -13.27 13.54
C ARG A 113 5.72 -12.07 12.79
N LEU A 114 6.52 -11.45 11.91
CA LEU A 114 6.04 -10.41 11.00
C LEU A 114 4.97 -10.93 10.05
N PHE A 115 5.20 -12.08 9.42
CA PHE A 115 4.22 -12.75 8.57
C PHE A 115 2.90 -12.99 9.31
N LEU A 116 2.94 -13.61 10.49
CA LEU A 116 1.73 -13.93 11.24
C LEU A 116 0.96 -12.66 11.60
N THR A 117 1.65 -11.60 11.99
CA THR A 117 1.04 -10.33 12.34
C THR A 117 0.41 -9.66 11.12
N ALA A 118 1.17 -9.49 10.05
CA ALA A 118 0.69 -8.90 8.81
C ALA A 118 -0.46 -9.71 8.19
N TYR A 119 -0.43 -11.05 8.31
CA TYR A 119 -1.50 -11.93 7.81
C TYR A 119 -2.81 -11.69 8.56
N ARG A 120 -2.75 -11.52 9.88
CA ARG A 120 -3.94 -11.18 10.67
C ARG A 120 -4.48 -9.79 10.34
N LEU A 121 -3.61 -8.82 10.11
CA LEU A 121 -4.01 -7.48 9.68
C LEU A 121 -4.65 -7.50 8.29
N ALA A 122 -4.11 -8.28 7.34
CA ALA A 122 -4.69 -8.44 6.01
C ALA A 122 -6.09 -9.09 6.07
N GLN A 123 -6.28 -10.11 6.92
CA GLN A 123 -7.61 -10.70 7.16
C GLN A 123 -8.59 -9.69 7.76
N ALA A 124 -8.15 -8.89 8.74
CA ALA A 124 -8.99 -7.84 9.32
C ALA A 124 -9.37 -6.78 8.28
N ASN A 125 -8.44 -6.42 7.39
CA ASN A 125 -8.70 -5.49 6.29
C ASN A 125 -9.79 -6.00 5.35
N GLN A 126 -9.76 -7.28 4.97
CA GLN A 126 -10.79 -7.87 4.11
C GLN A 126 -12.19 -7.82 4.72
N LEU A 127 -12.29 -7.87 6.06
CA LEU A 127 -13.57 -7.70 6.75
C LEU A 127 -14.06 -6.25 6.73
N LEU A 128 -13.16 -5.27 6.84
CA LEU A 128 -13.51 -3.85 6.81
C LEU A 128 -13.76 -3.32 5.39
N ASN A 129 -13.15 -3.96 4.41
CA ASN A 129 -13.20 -3.55 3.01
C ASN A 129 -13.59 -4.73 2.13
N PRO A 130 -14.82 -5.28 2.29
CA PRO A 130 -15.28 -6.39 1.48
C PRO A 130 -15.38 -5.98 0.01
N GLN A 131 -14.94 -6.86 -0.89
CA GLN A 131 -15.07 -6.61 -2.34
C GLN A 131 -16.55 -6.65 -2.74
N GLY A 132 -17.07 -5.52 -3.26
CA GLY A 132 -18.40 -5.46 -3.88
C GLY A 132 -19.58 -5.30 -2.92
N GLY A 133 -19.36 -4.83 -1.69
CA GLY A 133 -20.42 -4.56 -0.71
C GLY A 133 -20.26 -3.23 0.00
N GLU A 134 -21.26 -2.87 0.81
CA GLU A 134 -21.16 -1.73 1.73
C GLU A 134 -20.05 -1.99 2.76
N GLN A 135 -19.27 -0.95 3.07
CA GLN A 135 -18.24 -1.04 4.11
C GLN A 135 -18.92 -1.20 5.47
N PRO A 136 -18.66 -2.30 6.20
CA PRO A 136 -19.26 -2.50 7.51
C PRO A 136 -18.69 -1.52 8.52
N ASP A 137 -19.52 -1.11 9.48
CA ASP A 137 -19.08 -0.31 10.63
C ASP A 137 -17.94 -1.04 11.38
N PRO A 138 -16.75 -0.44 11.52
CA PRO A 138 -15.63 -1.03 12.24
C PRO A 138 -15.99 -1.50 13.66
N ARG A 139 -16.92 -0.82 14.35
CA ARG A 139 -17.38 -1.23 15.69
C ARG A 139 -18.16 -2.54 15.65
N THR A 140 -18.86 -2.82 14.56
CA THR A 140 -19.58 -4.08 14.35
C THR A 140 -18.61 -5.23 14.11
N ILE A 141 -17.58 -5.01 13.29
CA ILE A 141 -16.53 -6.02 13.10
C ILE A 141 -15.74 -6.27 14.39
N ALA A 142 -15.40 -5.22 15.15
CA ALA A 142 -14.72 -5.37 16.44
C ALA A 142 -15.54 -6.20 17.43
N ARG A 143 -16.85 -5.95 17.54
CA ARG A 143 -17.77 -6.76 18.38
C ARG A 143 -17.82 -8.21 17.92
N LEU A 144 -17.89 -8.45 16.61
CA LEU A 144 -17.88 -9.79 16.04
C LEU A 144 -16.60 -10.55 16.41
N LEU A 145 -15.43 -9.94 16.22
CA LEU A 145 -14.13 -10.56 16.51
C LEU A 145 -13.86 -10.75 18.00
N GLY A 146 -14.44 -9.89 18.85
CA GLY A 146 -14.44 -10.05 20.29
C GLY A 146 -15.24 -11.27 20.75
N ARG A 147 -16.43 -11.49 20.17
CA ARG A 147 -17.29 -12.65 20.48
C ARG A 147 -16.84 -13.94 19.82
N HIS A 148 -16.31 -13.83 18.60
CA HIS A 148 -15.89 -14.96 17.76
C HIS A 148 -14.47 -14.71 17.24
N PRO A 149 -13.44 -14.89 18.08
CA PRO A 149 -12.03 -14.86 17.68
C PRO A 149 -11.69 -15.58 16.38
N GLN A 150 -12.36 -16.71 16.15
CA GLN A 150 -12.21 -17.61 15.01
C GLN A 150 -12.90 -17.13 13.73
N ALA A 151 -13.66 -16.03 13.77
CA ALA A 151 -14.35 -15.49 12.60
C ALA A 151 -13.39 -14.90 11.55
N LEU A 152 -12.10 -14.70 11.91
CA LEU A 152 -11.08 -14.43 10.90
C LEU A 152 -10.86 -15.70 10.06
N PRO A 153 -11.04 -15.65 8.73
CA PRO A 153 -11.01 -16.84 7.87
C PRO A 153 -9.61 -17.47 7.86
N PHE A 154 -9.35 -18.42 8.75
CA PHE A 154 -8.07 -19.14 8.82
C PHE A 154 -8.20 -20.53 8.22
N ARG A 155 -7.81 -20.68 6.95
CA ARG A 155 -7.64 -21.99 6.32
C ARG A 155 -6.17 -22.39 6.47
N ARG A 156 -5.89 -23.42 7.29
CA ARG A 156 -4.52 -23.89 7.59
C ARG A 156 -3.68 -24.15 6.34
N GLY A 157 -4.29 -24.71 5.28
CA GLY A 157 -3.62 -24.94 4.00
C GLY A 157 -3.16 -23.64 3.33
N ASP A 158 -4.03 -22.63 3.30
CA ASP A 158 -3.76 -21.34 2.66
C ASP A 158 -2.62 -20.61 3.37
N ALA A 159 -2.61 -20.59 4.71
CA ALA A 159 -1.55 -19.95 5.49
C ALA A 159 -0.15 -20.54 5.21
N LYS A 160 -0.05 -21.85 4.93
CA LYS A 160 1.22 -22.49 4.57
C LYS A 160 1.75 -22.01 3.22
N PHE A 161 0.89 -21.95 2.20
CA PHE A 161 1.28 -21.45 0.87
C PHE A 161 1.63 -19.96 0.91
N GLN A 162 0.84 -19.18 1.65
CA GLN A 162 1.09 -17.77 1.90
C GLN A 162 2.45 -17.55 2.59
N TRP A 163 2.80 -18.36 3.59
CA TRP A 163 4.11 -18.31 4.24
C TRP A 163 5.26 -18.60 3.30
N LEU A 164 5.16 -19.65 2.48
CA LEU A 164 6.23 -20.01 1.53
C LEU A 164 6.48 -18.88 0.52
N GLY A 165 5.42 -18.35 -0.09
CA GLY A 165 5.54 -17.21 -1.00
C GLY A 165 6.07 -15.95 -0.30
N PHE A 166 5.61 -15.69 0.93
CA PHE A 166 6.07 -14.56 1.72
C PHE A 166 7.56 -14.66 2.02
N ARG A 167 8.03 -15.81 2.50
CA ARG A 167 9.42 -16.04 2.89
C ARG A 167 10.37 -15.74 1.74
N ASP A 168 10.03 -16.19 0.53
CA ASP A 168 10.88 -16.02 -0.65
C ASP A 168 10.95 -14.54 -1.08
N LEU A 169 9.83 -13.81 -1.06
CA LEU A 169 9.83 -12.35 -1.30
C LEU A 169 10.53 -11.58 -0.17
N TRP A 170 10.31 -11.99 1.07
CA TRP A 170 10.86 -11.33 2.25
C TRP A 170 12.38 -11.40 2.30
N ALA A 171 12.96 -12.53 1.88
CA ALA A 171 14.40 -12.68 1.76
C ALA A 171 15.00 -11.59 0.87
N SER A 172 14.42 -11.35 -0.32
CA SER A 172 14.85 -10.27 -1.23
C SER A 172 14.72 -8.88 -0.59
N TYR A 173 13.57 -8.60 0.03
CA TYR A 173 13.33 -7.35 0.74
C TYR A 173 14.39 -7.09 1.84
N SER A 174 14.59 -8.06 2.72
CA SER A 174 15.49 -7.94 3.87
C SER A 174 16.97 -7.83 3.47
N ALA A 175 17.37 -8.47 2.37
CA ALA A 175 18.76 -8.45 1.92
C ALA A 175 19.18 -7.11 1.30
N SER A 176 18.29 -6.46 0.55
CA SER A 176 18.71 -5.35 -0.34
C SER A 176 17.83 -4.10 -0.26
N PHE A 177 16.55 -4.23 0.09
CA PHE A 177 15.61 -3.11 -0.02
C PHE A 177 15.26 -2.48 1.33
N GLN A 178 15.31 -3.24 2.42
CA GLN A 178 15.01 -2.72 3.76
C GLN A 178 15.94 -1.56 4.12
N ALA A 179 17.25 -1.73 3.94
CA ALA A 179 18.23 -0.69 4.23
C ALA A 179 18.07 0.54 3.31
N ALA A 180 17.83 0.32 2.01
CA ALA A 180 17.61 1.38 1.03
C ALA A 180 16.32 2.19 1.30
N LEU A 181 15.26 1.53 1.75
CA LEU A 181 14.02 2.23 2.12
C LEU A 181 14.22 2.99 3.43
N ARG A 182 14.86 2.40 4.44
CA ARG A 182 15.19 3.09 5.70
C ARG A 182 16.06 4.32 5.50
N SER A 183 16.97 4.31 4.51
CA SER A 183 17.83 5.47 4.24
C SER A 183 17.08 6.67 3.67
N TYR A 184 15.83 6.52 3.22
CA TYR A 184 14.99 7.64 2.82
C TYR A 184 14.40 8.42 4.00
N GLY A 185 14.37 7.84 5.21
CA GLY A 185 13.89 8.47 6.43
C GLY A 185 12.76 7.70 7.12
N ASN A 186 12.08 8.35 8.05
CA ASN A 186 11.01 7.76 8.85
C ASN A 186 9.83 7.35 7.96
N ALA A 187 9.26 6.18 8.24
CA ALA A 187 8.13 5.64 7.49
C ALA A 187 6.79 5.86 8.21
N THR A 188 5.76 6.19 7.44
CA THR A 188 4.36 6.22 7.84
C THR A 188 3.56 5.35 6.88
N ALA A 189 2.75 4.42 7.39
CA ALA A 189 1.91 3.55 6.56
C ALA A 189 0.50 4.11 6.37
N GLN A 190 -0.17 3.68 5.30
CA GLN A 190 -1.54 4.07 4.92
C GLN A 190 -1.75 5.57 4.88
N VAL A 191 -1.00 6.22 3.99
CA VAL A 191 -1.02 7.67 3.84
C VAL A 191 -2.31 8.05 3.13
N ALA A 192 -3.25 8.60 3.91
CA ALA A 192 -4.51 9.10 3.39
C ALA A 192 -4.24 10.32 2.49
N LEU A 193 -4.74 10.24 1.25
CA LEU A 193 -4.68 11.29 0.25
C LEU A 193 -6.08 11.71 -0.16
N LEU A 194 -6.28 13.01 -0.33
CA LEU A 194 -7.55 13.67 -0.61
C LEU A 194 -8.63 13.27 0.38
N GLY A 195 -8.36 13.43 1.68
CA GLY A 195 -9.27 13.04 2.75
C GLY A 195 -9.58 11.54 2.79
N GLY A 196 -8.63 10.70 2.37
CA GLY A 196 -8.77 9.23 2.36
C GLY A 196 -9.46 8.66 1.12
N ARG A 197 -9.73 9.47 0.09
CA ARG A 197 -10.26 8.98 -1.20
C ARG A 197 -9.26 8.15 -1.99
N ARG A 198 -7.97 8.35 -1.71
CA ARG A 198 -6.87 7.50 -2.13
C ARG A 198 -6.01 7.23 -0.88
N CYS A 199 -5.30 6.11 -0.90
CA CYS A 199 -4.40 5.74 0.17
C CYS A 199 -3.15 5.18 -0.49
N ALA A 200 -2.02 5.83 -0.28
CA ALA A 200 -0.73 5.26 -0.66
C ALA A 200 -0.24 4.34 0.45
N ASP A 201 0.49 3.28 0.08
CA ASP A 201 0.91 2.28 1.05
C ASP A 201 1.80 2.88 2.14
N LEU A 202 2.81 3.67 1.74
CA LEU A 202 3.79 4.27 2.66
C LEU A 202 4.23 5.67 2.21
N LEU A 203 4.58 6.53 3.17
CA LEU A 203 5.41 7.72 3.00
C LEU A 203 6.70 7.49 3.80
N ILE A 204 7.85 7.55 3.13
CA ILE A 204 9.16 7.30 3.73
C ILE A 204 10.04 8.51 3.48
N GLY A 205 10.27 9.32 4.52
CA GLY A 205 10.81 10.67 4.38
C GLY A 205 9.97 11.49 3.39
N THR A 206 10.55 11.82 2.24
CA THR A 206 9.86 12.56 1.15
C THR A 206 9.43 11.67 -0.02
N THR A 207 9.39 10.34 0.15
CA THR A 207 9.05 9.39 -0.92
C THR A 207 7.72 8.70 -0.64
N VAL A 208 6.72 8.89 -1.50
CA VAL A 208 5.50 8.08 -1.48
C VAL A 208 5.79 6.75 -2.18
N LEU A 209 5.49 5.63 -1.52
CA LEU A 209 5.81 4.29 -1.99
C LEU A 209 4.53 3.46 -2.17
N GLU A 210 4.43 2.79 -3.32
CA GLU A 210 3.48 1.71 -3.59
C GLU A 210 4.22 0.36 -3.57
N VAL A 211 3.64 -0.66 -2.93
CA VAL A 211 4.19 -2.01 -2.85
C VAL A 211 3.42 -2.94 -3.79
N LYS A 212 4.13 -3.62 -4.69
CA LYS A 212 3.55 -4.59 -5.63
C LYS A 212 4.18 -5.96 -5.46
N SER A 213 3.43 -6.90 -4.89
CA SER A 213 3.83 -8.32 -4.75
C SER A 213 3.38 -9.20 -5.92
N GLY A 214 2.50 -8.67 -6.79
CA GLY A 214 1.92 -9.39 -7.93
C GLY A 214 2.74 -9.33 -9.22
N ARG A 215 2.10 -9.79 -10.31
CA ARG A 215 2.64 -9.68 -11.67
C ARG A 215 2.53 -8.25 -12.19
N LEU A 216 3.59 -7.79 -12.85
CA LEU A 216 3.70 -6.50 -13.55
C LEU A 216 4.27 -6.71 -14.98
N ASP A 217 4.15 -7.93 -15.50
CA ASP A 217 4.61 -8.30 -16.85
C ASP A 217 3.52 -8.16 -17.92
N ASP A 218 2.32 -7.71 -17.53
CA ASP A 218 1.22 -7.32 -18.42
C ASP A 218 1.12 -5.79 -18.48
N ASP A 219 1.06 -5.23 -19.69
CA ASP A 219 1.00 -3.79 -19.95
C ASP A 219 -0.17 -3.10 -19.21
N ARG A 220 -1.28 -3.80 -18.98
CA ARG A 220 -2.41 -3.27 -18.21
C ARG A 220 -2.02 -3.01 -16.76
N TYR A 221 -1.30 -3.92 -16.11
CA TYR A 221 -0.89 -3.74 -14.71
C TYR A 221 0.18 -2.66 -14.57
N LEU A 222 1.06 -2.52 -15.56
CA LEU A 222 2.02 -1.42 -15.62
C LEU A 222 1.33 -0.07 -15.79
N ALA A 223 0.35 0.03 -16.69
CA ALA A 223 -0.43 1.26 -16.85
C ALA A 223 -1.16 1.64 -15.56
N GLN A 224 -1.75 0.66 -14.85
CA GLN A 224 -2.38 0.89 -13.55
C GLN A 224 -1.38 1.39 -12.50
N LEU A 225 -0.18 0.81 -12.43
CA LEU A 225 0.86 1.25 -11.52
C LEU A 225 1.28 2.71 -11.82
N ILE A 226 1.48 3.04 -13.08
CA ILE A 226 1.83 4.42 -13.48
C ILE A 226 0.73 5.41 -13.14
N ASP A 227 -0.54 5.04 -13.36
CA ASP A 227 -1.68 5.89 -12.98
C ASP A 227 -1.75 6.09 -11.46
N GLN A 228 -1.44 5.06 -10.65
CA GLN A 228 -1.32 5.21 -9.21
C GLN A 228 -0.18 6.16 -8.83
N MET A 229 1.01 6.00 -9.42
CA MET A 229 2.16 6.86 -9.13
C MET A 229 1.91 8.32 -9.50
N ILE A 230 1.27 8.58 -10.64
CA ILE A 230 0.81 9.93 -11.02
C ILE A 230 -0.17 10.46 -9.99
N SER A 231 -1.18 9.66 -9.65
CA SER A 231 -2.23 10.05 -8.70
C SER A 231 -1.65 10.43 -7.35
N TYR A 232 -0.73 9.62 -6.82
CA TYR A 232 -0.11 9.90 -5.52
C TYR A 232 0.77 11.13 -5.56
N THR A 233 1.55 11.33 -6.62
CA THR A 233 2.38 12.54 -6.75
C THR A 233 1.51 13.80 -6.73
N LEU A 234 0.44 13.81 -7.53
CA LEU A 234 -0.46 14.96 -7.61
C LEU A 234 -1.22 15.20 -6.30
N LEU A 235 -1.77 14.14 -5.69
CA LEU A 235 -2.58 14.27 -4.48
C LEU A 235 -1.74 14.53 -3.23
N ALA A 236 -0.53 13.97 -3.14
CA ALA A 236 0.40 14.30 -2.06
C ALA A 236 0.76 15.79 -2.10
N HIS A 237 1.05 16.33 -3.29
CA HIS A 237 1.26 17.76 -3.48
C HIS A 237 0.02 18.60 -3.12
N TYR A 238 -1.16 18.18 -3.58
CA TYR A 238 -2.42 18.87 -3.30
C TYR A 238 -2.71 19.00 -1.80
N ASP A 239 -2.48 17.93 -1.04
CA ASP A 239 -2.71 17.89 0.41
C ASP A 239 -1.58 18.53 1.22
N GLY A 240 -0.51 19.01 0.57
CA GLY A 240 0.65 19.62 1.24
C GLY A 240 1.57 18.62 1.95
N HIS A 241 1.55 17.34 1.56
CA HIS A 241 2.53 16.37 2.05
C HIS A 241 3.95 16.75 1.57
N PRO A 242 5.01 16.45 2.34
CA PRO A 242 6.39 16.79 1.99
C PRO A 242 6.98 15.91 0.88
N ALA A 243 6.15 15.18 0.15
CA ALA A 243 6.58 14.22 -0.85
C ALA A 243 7.20 14.91 -2.07
N THR A 244 8.46 14.62 -2.34
CA THR A 244 9.19 15.06 -3.53
C THR A 244 9.48 13.91 -4.50
N HIS A 245 9.24 12.68 -4.08
CA HIS A 245 9.49 11.49 -4.88
C HIS A 245 8.30 10.53 -4.82
N VAL A 246 8.16 9.76 -5.88
CA VAL A 246 7.24 8.62 -5.95
C VAL A 246 8.01 7.36 -6.31
N ALA A 247 7.67 6.26 -5.65
CA ALA A 247 8.33 4.99 -5.83
C ALA A 247 7.35 3.83 -5.89
N ALA A 248 7.78 2.76 -6.54
CA ALA A 248 7.13 1.47 -6.54
C ALA A 248 8.13 0.37 -6.21
N TYR A 249 7.86 -0.42 -5.17
CA TYR A 249 8.62 -1.63 -4.89
C TYR A 249 7.94 -2.85 -5.54
N ALA A 250 8.46 -3.25 -6.69
CA ALA A 250 8.04 -4.42 -7.44
C ALA A 250 8.72 -5.67 -6.85
N MET A 251 8.17 -6.19 -5.74
CA MET A 251 8.79 -7.22 -4.90
C MET A 251 9.19 -8.46 -5.69
N ARG A 252 8.27 -8.96 -6.54
CA ARG A 252 8.49 -10.17 -7.34
C ARG A 252 9.69 -10.04 -8.29
N TYR A 253 9.94 -8.82 -8.77
CA TYR A 253 11.00 -8.52 -9.72
C TYR A 253 12.28 -8.02 -9.02
N GLN A 254 12.24 -7.84 -7.70
CA GLN A 254 13.37 -7.31 -6.93
C GLN A 254 13.83 -5.96 -7.50
N ARG A 255 12.87 -5.06 -7.71
CA ARG A 255 13.10 -3.74 -8.28
C ARG A 255 12.41 -2.66 -7.46
N LEU A 256 13.18 -1.61 -7.15
CA LEU A 256 12.68 -0.37 -6.58
C LEU A 256 12.75 0.70 -7.66
N LEU A 257 11.59 1.06 -8.20
CA LEU A 257 11.45 2.13 -9.17
C LEU A 257 11.23 3.42 -8.39
N ARG A 258 12.10 4.42 -8.53
CA ARG A 258 11.98 5.68 -7.79
C ARG A 258 12.23 6.85 -8.72
N PHE A 259 11.35 7.83 -8.69
CA PHE A 259 11.42 9.03 -9.52
C PHE A 259 11.21 10.28 -8.66
N GLU A 260 11.88 11.37 -9.04
CA GLU A 260 11.54 12.71 -8.55
C GLU A 260 10.19 13.12 -9.17
N GLY A 261 9.27 13.62 -8.35
CA GLY A 261 7.86 13.77 -8.68
C GLY A 261 7.61 14.71 -9.86
N GLU A 262 8.14 15.92 -9.84
CA GLU A 262 7.90 16.90 -10.91
C GLU A 262 8.54 16.43 -12.22
N SER A 263 9.78 15.93 -12.18
CA SER A 263 10.47 15.36 -13.35
C SER A 263 9.72 14.16 -13.92
N PHE A 264 9.18 13.29 -13.07
CA PHE A 264 8.37 12.15 -13.49
C PHE A 264 7.11 12.60 -14.24
N LEU A 265 6.35 13.53 -13.66
CA LEU A 265 5.14 14.08 -14.29
C LEU A 265 5.47 14.77 -15.63
N ASN A 266 6.51 15.61 -15.66
CA ASN A 266 6.97 16.31 -16.85
C ASN A 266 7.35 15.33 -17.98
N ARG A 267 8.08 14.26 -17.62
CA ARG A 267 8.49 13.21 -18.57
C ARG A 267 7.28 12.47 -19.14
N LEU A 268 6.28 12.16 -18.32
CA LEU A 268 5.05 11.50 -18.75
C LEU A 268 4.17 12.39 -19.63
N ALA A 269 4.17 13.71 -19.40
CA ALA A 269 3.46 14.68 -20.22
C ALA A 269 4.21 15.06 -21.51
N GLY A 270 5.53 14.86 -21.55
CA GLY A 270 6.39 15.33 -22.64
C GLY A 270 6.60 16.84 -22.66
N ARG A 271 6.23 17.53 -21.59
CA ARG A 271 6.34 18.98 -21.41
C ARG A 271 6.33 19.31 -19.92
N ARG A 272 6.73 20.53 -19.58
CA ARG A 272 6.58 21.03 -18.21
C ARG A 272 5.10 21.16 -17.83
N ILE A 273 4.74 20.66 -16.66
CA ILE A 273 3.42 20.79 -16.04
C ILE A 273 3.54 21.78 -14.88
N ASN A 274 2.52 22.62 -14.71
CA ASN A 274 2.32 23.33 -13.44
C ASN A 274 1.65 22.35 -12.46
N ILE A 275 2.42 21.88 -11.47
CA ILE A 275 1.95 20.87 -10.53
C ILE A 275 0.78 21.37 -9.67
N ASP A 276 0.76 22.65 -9.27
CA ASP A 276 -0.35 23.23 -8.50
C ASP A 276 -1.67 23.13 -9.27
N THR A 277 -1.67 23.56 -10.54
CA THR A 277 -2.86 23.49 -11.40
C THR A 277 -3.28 22.05 -11.65
N ALA A 278 -2.34 21.16 -12.00
CA ALA A 278 -2.64 19.77 -12.32
C ALA A 278 -3.18 19.01 -11.10
N SER A 279 -2.60 19.25 -9.92
CA SER A 279 -3.04 18.68 -8.65
C SER A 279 -4.46 19.13 -8.30
N ALA A 280 -4.76 20.43 -8.40
CA ALA A 280 -6.08 20.96 -8.11
C ALA A 280 -7.16 20.42 -9.07
N GLU A 281 -6.87 20.36 -10.38
CA GLU A 281 -7.80 19.80 -11.38
C GLU A 281 -8.05 18.31 -11.12
N PHE A 282 -7.00 17.54 -10.87
CA PHE A 282 -7.13 16.10 -10.61
C PHE A 282 -7.91 15.81 -9.31
N ALA A 283 -7.64 16.57 -8.24
CA ALA A 283 -8.39 16.49 -6.98
C ALA A 283 -9.89 16.81 -7.17
N ALA A 284 -10.21 17.82 -7.99
CA ALA A 284 -11.58 18.17 -8.32
C ALA A 284 -12.31 17.05 -9.09
N LEU A 285 -11.64 16.39 -10.04
CA LEU A 285 -12.21 15.27 -10.79
C LEU A 285 -12.55 14.08 -9.88
N ILE A 286 -11.63 13.70 -8.98
CA ILE A 286 -11.87 12.61 -8.01
C ILE A 286 -12.99 12.98 -7.02
N SER A 287 -13.08 14.26 -6.65
CA SER A 287 -14.12 14.75 -5.74
C SER A 287 -15.50 14.81 -6.40
N GLY A 288 -15.56 15.23 -7.66
CA GLY A 288 -16.78 15.39 -8.45
C GLY A 288 -17.38 14.06 -8.94
N GLY A 289 -16.55 13.07 -9.27
CA GLY A 289 -17.01 11.77 -9.77
C GLY A 289 -17.90 10.96 -8.81
N ARG A 290 -18.00 11.35 -7.53
CA ARG A 290 -18.89 10.71 -6.55
C ARG A 290 -20.31 11.32 -6.51
N ARG A 291 -20.50 12.55 -7.00
CA ARG A 291 -21.82 13.21 -7.01
C ARG A 291 -22.74 12.72 -8.11
N GLU A 292 -22.20 12.09 -9.16
CA GLU A 292 -22.99 11.53 -10.27
C GLU A 292 -23.38 10.06 -10.04
N ALA A 293 -22.98 9.46 -8.92
CA ALA A 293 -23.22 8.03 -8.58
C ALA A 293 -24.22 7.83 -7.42
N THR A 294 -24.89 8.89 -6.99
CA THR A 294 -26.01 8.89 -6.03
C THR A 294 -27.28 9.32 -6.74
#